data_AF-A0A3D2AZZ1-F1
#
_entry.id   AF-A0A3D2AZZ1-F1
#
_cell.length_a   1.000
_cell.length_b   1.000
_cell.length_c   1.000
_cell.angle_alpha   90.00
_cell.angle_beta   90.00
_cell.angle_gamma   90.00
#
_symmetry.space_group_name_H-M   'P 1'
#
loop_
_entity.id
_entity.type
_entity.pdbx_description
1 polymer ?
#
loop_
_entity_poly.entity_id
_entity_poly.type
_entity_poly.pdbx_seq_one_letter_code
_entity_poly.pdbx_strand_id
1 'polypeptide(L)'
;MTAVIMLAGVGWTAAVAAQEVAYTVAMPQLTTGLLHVTLDIRNVPDDTLEVAMPAWSPGGYGLHWASKNVQELWAEDGEGQGLDVVQVDTSRWRIHPVPSRVYVHYKVFVGQ
;
A
#
# COMPACT_ATOMS: atom_id res chain seq x y z
N MET A 1 53.82 20.80 -24.00
CA MET A 1 52.46 21.24 -24.38
C MET A 1 51.48 20.40 -23.59
N THR A 2 50.91 20.94 -22.52
CA THR A 2 50.08 20.19 -21.56
C THR A 2 48.63 20.16 -22.07
N ALA A 3 48.07 18.97 -22.28
CA ALA A 3 46.66 18.82 -22.65
C ALA A 3 45.82 18.68 -21.38
N VAL A 4 44.83 19.57 -21.21
CA VAL A 4 43.83 19.48 -20.16
C VAL A 4 42.62 18.75 -20.74
N ILE A 5 42.33 17.57 -20.23
CA ILE A 5 41.09 16.83 -20.54
C ILE A 5 40.01 17.36 -19.60
N MET A 6 39.06 18.13 -20.13
CA MET A 6 37.82 18.44 -19.42
C MET A 6 36.89 17.22 -19.50
N LEU A 7 36.71 16.52 -18.39
CA LEU A 7 35.65 15.53 -18.23
C LEU A 7 34.33 16.28 -17.97
N ALA A 8 33.49 16.38 -19.01
CA ALA A 8 32.10 16.75 -18.84
C ALA A 8 31.39 15.64 -18.07
N GLY A 9 31.06 15.89 -16.81
CA GLY A 9 30.26 14.98 -15.99
C GLY A 9 28.85 14.88 -16.55
N VAL A 10 28.55 13.81 -17.28
CA VAL A 10 27.17 13.43 -17.61
C VAL A 10 26.58 12.84 -16.33
N GLY A 11 25.78 13.62 -15.60
CA GLY A 11 25.01 13.11 -14.48
C GLY A 11 23.90 12.19 -15.00
N TRP A 12 23.97 10.91 -14.68
CA TRP A 12 22.87 9.99 -14.94
C TRP A 12 21.87 10.15 -13.80
N THR A 13 20.77 10.85 -14.04
CA THR A 13 19.62 10.82 -13.13
C THR A 13 18.91 9.49 -13.30
N ALA A 14 19.00 8.62 -12.28
CA ALA A 14 18.17 7.42 -12.21
C ALA A 14 16.70 7.85 -12.11
N ALA A 15 15.84 7.32 -12.99
CA ALA A 15 14.41 7.52 -12.89
C ALA A 15 13.89 6.75 -11.68
N VAL A 16 13.29 7.44 -10.72
CA VAL A 16 12.55 6.81 -9.63
C VAL A 16 11.24 6.28 -10.23
N ALA A 17 11.03 4.97 -10.18
CA ALA A 17 9.76 4.39 -10.63
C ALA A 17 8.64 4.89 -9.70
N ALA A 18 7.50 5.29 -10.28
CA ALA A 18 6.34 5.66 -9.48
C ALA A 18 5.87 4.46 -8.65
N GLN A 19 5.40 4.73 -7.44
CA GLN A 19 4.73 3.72 -6.64
C GLN A 19 3.47 3.25 -7.37
N GLU A 20 3.34 1.94 -7.51
CA GLU A 20 2.19 1.34 -8.19
C GLU A 20 1.35 0.57 -7.19
N VAL A 21 0.04 0.75 -7.27
CA VAL A 21 -0.93 0.05 -6.43
C VAL A 21 -2.05 -0.49 -7.31
N ALA A 22 -2.20 -1.80 -7.34
CA ALA A 22 -3.34 -2.47 -7.96
C ALA A 22 -4.28 -3.03 -6.87
N TYR A 23 -5.58 -3.01 -7.15
CA TYR A 23 -6.61 -3.48 -6.23
C TYR A 23 -7.38 -4.63 -6.88
N THR A 24 -7.51 -5.73 -6.17
CA THR A 24 -8.46 -6.80 -6.49
C THR A 24 -9.56 -6.79 -5.44
N VAL A 25 -10.82 -6.72 -5.89
CA VAL A 25 -11.99 -6.76 -5.02
C VAL A 25 -12.82 -7.98 -5.39
N ALA A 26 -13.07 -8.83 -4.41
CA ALA A 26 -13.88 -10.03 -4.58
C ALA A 26 -14.95 -10.09 -3.49
N MET A 27 -16.06 -10.78 -3.79
CA MET A 27 -17.09 -11.10 -2.80
C MET A 27 -17.37 -12.61 -2.86
N PRO A 28 -16.48 -13.45 -2.29
CA PRO A 28 -16.57 -14.90 -2.45
C PRO A 28 -17.86 -15.48 -1.89
N GLN A 29 -18.42 -14.84 -0.85
CA GLN A 29 -19.64 -15.27 -0.17
C GLN A 29 -20.61 -14.09 -0.04
N LEU A 30 -21.55 -13.97 -0.99
CA LEU A 30 -22.51 -12.85 -1.06
C LEU A 30 -23.31 -12.64 0.23
N THR A 31 -23.65 -13.70 0.95
CA THR A 31 -24.50 -13.64 2.16
C THR A 31 -23.82 -13.03 3.38
N THR A 32 -22.49 -12.87 3.36
CA THR A 32 -21.73 -12.35 4.51
C THR A 32 -21.66 -10.83 4.56
N GLY A 33 -21.91 -10.16 3.43
CA GLY A 33 -21.66 -8.72 3.32
C GLY A 33 -20.18 -8.33 3.42
N LEU A 34 -19.25 -9.28 3.25
CA LEU A 34 -17.81 -9.03 3.28
C LEU A 34 -17.24 -8.95 1.88
N LEU A 35 -16.59 -7.84 1.56
CA LEU A 35 -15.68 -7.75 0.42
C LEU A 35 -14.29 -8.15 0.87
N HIS A 36 -13.64 -8.99 0.07
CA HIS A 36 -12.23 -9.32 0.21
C HIS A 36 -11.46 -8.41 -0.72
N VAL A 37 -10.49 -7.68 -0.17
CA VAL A 37 -9.67 -6.74 -0.93
C VAL A 37 -8.22 -7.14 -0.80
N THR A 38 -7.54 -7.19 -1.94
CA THR A 38 -6.10 -7.38 -2.02
C THR A 38 -5.48 -6.17 -2.71
N LEU A 39 -4.53 -5.53 -2.04
CA LEU A 39 -3.65 -4.53 -2.63
C LEU A 39 -2.38 -5.23 -3.08
N ASP A 40 -1.92 -4.91 -4.28
CA ASP A 40 -0.61 -5.29 -4.81
C ASP A 40 0.20 -4.00 -4.98
N ILE A 41 1.17 -3.82 -4.10
CA ILE A 41 1.96 -2.60 -3.95
C ILE A 41 3.38 -2.87 -4.43
N ARG A 42 3.86 -2.05 -5.37
CA ARG A 42 5.21 -2.14 -5.96
C ARG A 42 5.90 -0.78 -5.91
N ASN A 43 7.23 -0.80 -5.96
CA ASN A 43 8.08 0.39 -5.99
C ASN A 43 7.81 1.32 -4.80
N VAL A 44 7.77 0.78 -3.57
CA VAL A 44 7.65 1.61 -2.37
C VAL A 44 8.92 2.45 -2.26
N PRO A 45 8.82 3.80 -2.24
CA PRO A 45 9.98 4.68 -2.35
C PRO A 45 10.79 4.78 -1.05
N ASP A 46 10.13 4.58 0.09
CA ASP A 46 10.70 4.70 1.43
C ASP A 46 10.91 3.32 2.07
N ASP A 47 11.67 3.29 3.17
CA ASP A 47 11.86 2.11 4.01
C ASP A 47 10.63 1.75 4.87
N THR A 48 9.57 2.55 4.75
CA THR A 48 8.36 2.47 5.55
C THR A 48 7.14 2.40 4.63
N LEU A 49 6.29 1.40 4.85
CA LEU A 49 5.01 1.27 4.17
C LEU A 49 3.87 1.44 5.17
N GLU A 50 3.06 2.48 4.99
CA GLU A 50 1.78 2.65 5.70
C GLU A 50 0.62 2.60 4.71
N VAL A 51 -0.42 1.84 5.05
CA VAL A 51 -1.71 1.84 4.36
C VAL A 51 -2.76 2.48 5.25
N ALA A 52 -3.68 3.22 4.64
CA ALA A 52 -4.69 3.99 5.36
C ALA A 52 -6.08 3.80 4.75
N MET A 53 -7.09 3.68 5.61
CA MET A 53 -8.50 3.79 5.22
C MET A 53 -9.00 5.21 5.51
N PRO A 54 -9.47 5.97 4.51
CA PRO A 54 -9.98 7.32 4.74
C PRO A 54 -11.17 7.36 5.73
N ALA A 55 -11.20 8.38 6.58
CA ALA A 55 -12.30 8.58 7.53
C ALA A 55 -13.57 9.17 6.87
N TRP A 56 -13.45 9.75 5.69
CA TRP A 56 -14.50 10.42 4.92
C TRP A 56 -14.23 10.28 3.41
N SER A 57 -15.22 10.61 2.58
CA SER A 57 -15.08 10.62 1.12
C SER A 57 -15.50 11.98 0.55
N PRO A 58 -14.79 12.52 -0.45
CA PRO A 58 -15.17 13.78 -1.09
C PRO A 58 -16.62 13.79 -1.59
N GLY A 59 -17.31 14.91 -1.40
CA GLY A 59 -18.73 15.05 -1.73
C GLY A 59 -19.68 14.73 -0.57
N GLY A 60 -19.22 14.04 0.48
CA GLY A 60 -19.96 13.80 1.73
C GLY A 60 -19.15 14.24 2.93
N TYR A 61 -19.50 15.36 3.55
CA TYR A 61 -18.74 15.95 4.67
C TYR A 61 -19.04 15.31 6.03
N GLY A 62 -19.30 14.01 6.05
CA GLY A 62 -19.50 13.21 7.26
C GLY A 62 -18.27 12.36 7.57
N LEU A 63 -17.93 12.23 8.86
CA LEU A 63 -16.97 11.21 9.29
C LEU A 63 -17.69 9.86 9.39
N HIS A 64 -17.26 8.91 8.57
CA HIS A 64 -17.84 7.56 8.53
C HIS A 64 -16.94 6.53 9.22
N TRP A 65 -15.64 6.81 9.32
CA TRP A 65 -14.63 5.93 9.90
C TRP A 65 -14.73 4.52 9.32
N ALA A 66 -14.64 4.41 7.99
CA ALA A 66 -14.76 3.13 7.28
C ALA A 66 -13.76 2.07 7.78
N SER A 67 -12.66 2.51 8.42
CA SER A 67 -11.71 1.63 9.11
C SER A 67 -12.35 0.72 10.15
N LYS A 68 -13.45 1.12 10.80
CA LYS A 68 -14.17 0.27 11.77
C LYS A 68 -14.75 -1.01 11.16
N ASN A 69 -14.92 -1.03 9.84
CA ASN A 69 -15.46 -2.18 9.10
C ASN A 69 -14.35 -3.05 8.51
N VAL A 70 -13.08 -2.64 8.62
CA VAL A 70 -11.92 -3.40 8.16
C VAL A 70 -11.64 -4.51 9.17
N GLN A 71 -11.49 -5.74 8.66
CA GLN A 71 -11.30 -6.95 9.44
C GLN A 71 -10.17 -7.77 8.82
N GLU A 72 -9.47 -8.53 9.67
CA GLU A 72 -8.48 -9.51 9.23
C GLU A 72 -7.43 -8.91 8.26
N LEU A 73 -6.88 -7.73 8.58
CA LEU A 73 -5.83 -7.13 7.77
C LEU A 73 -4.49 -7.81 8.04
N TRP A 74 -3.84 -8.31 6.99
CA TRP A 74 -2.52 -8.92 7.05
C TRP A 74 -1.76 -8.65 5.74
N ALA A 75 -0.45 -8.91 5.73
CA ALA A 75 0.39 -8.68 4.57
C ALA A 75 1.38 -9.81 4.32
N GLU A 76 1.80 -9.96 3.06
CA GLU A 76 2.84 -10.89 2.61
C GLU A 76 3.69 -10.25 1.52
N ASP A 77 4.87 -10.79 1.29
CA ASP A 77 5.76 -10.37 0.19
C ASP A 77 5.43 -11.06 -1.14
N GLY A 78 6.22 -10.77 -2.17
CA GLY A 78 6.11 -11.39 -3.49
C GLY A 78 6.32 -12.91 -3.53
N GLU A 79 6.88 -13.50 -2.48
CA GLU A 79 7.16 -14.93 -2.32
C GLU A 79 6.14 -15.63 -1.40
N GLY A 80 5.15 -14.89 -0.87
CA GLY A 80 4.14 -15.39 0.06
C GLY A 80 4.64 -15.53 1.50
N GLN A 81 5.77 -14.89 1.86
CA GLN A 81 6.20 -14.80 3.25
C GLN A 81 5.40 -13.72 3.98
N GLY A 82 4.85 -14.06 5.14
CA GLY A 82 4.10 -13.12 5.96
C GLY A 82 4.97 -11.95 6.45
N LEU A 83 4.39 -10.76 6.47
CA LEU A 83 5.03 -9.52 6.95
C LEU A 83 4.38 -9.06 8.26
N ASP A 84 5.14 -8.35 9.08
CA ASP A 84 4.61 -7.76 10.31
C ASP A 84 3.71 -6.58 9.97
N VAL A 85 2.52 -6.57 10.59
CA VAL A 85 1.55 -5.49 10.45
C VAL A 85 1.15 -4.96 11.81
N VAL A 86 1.31 -3.66 12.01
CA VAL A 86 0.94 -2.96 13.25
C VAL A 86 -0.06 -1.87 12.93
N GLN A 87 -1.22 -1.90 13.58
CA GLN A 87 -2.15 -0.77 13.52
C GLN A 87 -1.61 0.38 14.37
N VAL A 88 -1.26 1.50 13.73
CA VAL A 88 -0.57 2.63 14.38
C VAL A 88 -1.53 3.73 14.82
N ASP A 89 -2.74 3.77 14.27
CA ASP A 89 -3.86 4.57 14.77
C ASP A 89 -5.23 4.00 14.33
N THR A 90 -6.30 4.79 14.45
CA THR A 90 -7.67 4.37 14.17
C THR A 90 -7.94 3.97 12.72
N SER A 91 -7.06 4.31 11.77
CA SER A 91 -7.27 4.00 10.36
C SER A 91 -6.00 3.73 9.55
N ARG A 92 -4.85 3.61 10.20
CA ARG A 92 -3.55 3.32 9.55
C ARG A 92 -2.90 2.07 10.09
N TRP A 93 -2.29 1.33 9.17
CA TRP A 93 -1.48 0.15 9.44
C TRP A 93 -0.10 0.32 8.83
N ARG A 94 0.93 0.02 9.62
CA ARG A 94 2.33 0.01 9.18
C ARG A 94 2.78 -1.41 8.93
N ILE A 95 3.49 -1.62 7.83
CA ILE A 95 3.95 -2.92 7.35
C ILE A 95 5.48 -2.91 7.33
N HIS A 96 6.10 -3.92 7.93
CA HIS A 96 7.55 -4.12 7.91
C HIS A 96 7.91 -5.61 7.84
N PRO A 97 9.06 -5.97 7.24
CA PRO A 97 9.92 -5.13 6.40
C PRO A 97 9.21 -4.70 5.09
N VAL A 98 9.84 -3.82 4.31
CA VAL A 98 9.30 -3.36 3.02
C VAL A 98 10.07 -4.04 1.88
N PRO A 99 9.62 -5.21 1.39
CA PRO A 99 10.19 -5.87 0.22
C PRO A 99 9.84 -5.12 -1.08
N SER A 100 10.38 -5.57 -2.22
CA SER A 100 10.12 -4.96 -3.53
C SER A 100 8.65 -5.03 -3.99
N ARG A 101 7.88 -5.98 -3.45
CA ARG A 101 6.45 -6.16 -3.71
C ARG A 101 5.75 -6.64 -2.45
N VAL A 102 4.65 -5.99 -2.10
CA VAL A 102 3.85 -6.30 -0.92
C VAL A 102 2.41 -6.55 -1.36
N TYR A 103 1.83 -7.63 -0.88
CA TYR A 103 0.40 -7.84 -0.92
C TYR A 103 -0.21 -7.52 0.44
N VAL A 104 -1.25 -6.69 0.46
CA VAL A 104 -2.04 -6.43 1.67
C VAL A 104 -3.43 -6.97 1.47
N HIS A 105 -3.86 -7.81 2.38
CA HIS A 105 -5.16 -8.46 2.34
C HIS A 105 -5.99 -7.93 3.49
N TYR A 106 -7.25 -7.61 3.22
CA TYR A 106 -8.23 -7.33 4.27
C TYR A 106 -9.64 -7.67 3.82
N LYS A 107 -10.53 -7.79 4.79
CA LYS A 107 -11.98 -7.86 4.56
C LYS A 107 -12.62 -6.55 4.98
N VAL A 108 -13.63 -6.09 4.24
CA VAL A 108 -14.43 -4.93 4.62
C VAL A 108 -15.90 -5.27 4.58
N PHE A 109 -16.59 -5.00 5.69
CA PHE A 109 -18.03 -5.19 5.78
C PHE A 109 -18.78 -4.03 5.09
N VAL A 110 -19.71 -4.37 4.19
CA VAL A 110 -20.47 -3.41 3.36
C VAL A 110 -22.00 -3.54 3.52
N GLY A 111 -22.48 -4.26 4.55
CA GLY A 111 -23.91 -4.35 4.85
C GLY A 111 -24.43 -3.17 5.66
N GLN A 112 -25.43 -2.45 5.13
CA GLN A 112 -26.35 -1.59 5.88
C GLN A 112 -27.76 -1.92 5.42
#